data_AF-A0A933UED7-F1
#
_entry.id   AF-A0A933UED7-F1
#
_cell.length_a   1.000
_cell.length_b   1.000
_cell.length_c   1.000
_cell.angle_alpha   90.00
_cell.angle_beta   90.00
_cell.angle_gamma   90.00
#
_symmetry.space_group_name_H-M   'P 1'
#
loop_
_entity.id
_entity.type
_entity.pdbx_description
1 polymer ?
#
loop_
_entity_poly.entity_id
_entity_poly.type
_entity_poly.pdbx_seq_one_letter_code
_entity_poly.pdbx_strand_id
1 'polypeptide(L)'
;MLLKKLTQPVTKQSALRLALLAAAIVPVVWGGHFAWQRISRRSPTTASVRQQIWSHLKERSRQDNFKLAQDWTSLTNFTAAQPDDSNAAGFAEGPAKVKPFKVDKALKLKAKPKNLPPLHVGFSTFFRAKQKEATSYESIYFLIGQELWAAEQMFALTDPAVQQVGIVLASEAAHYAQSDAEDGWLAARICEGYLWPGVDLLEKVDQPLTTPDQLLALCDTAFRANDETVSLERNYEFMIRKIPKRAELARFRLAALYEQEGQFAKALKTLQEMEDPQRDKVKARIEALKARLQSEATK
;
A
#
# COMPACT_ATOMS: atom_id res chain seq x y z
N MET A 1 46.56 -35.34 -7.10
CA MET A 1 46.47 -36.27 -5.94
C MET A 1 45.60 -35.70 -4.79
N LEU A 2 44.47 -35.04 -5.10
CA LEU A 2 43.62 -34.35 -4.09
C LEU A 2 42.12 -34.75 -4.14
N LEU A 3 41.74 -35.68 -5.03
CA LEU A 3 40.34 -36.10 -5.23
C LEU A 3 39.89 -37.32 -4.41
N LYS A 4 40.74 -37.86 -3.52
CA LYS A 4 40.46 -39.13 -2.79
C LYS A 4 39.86 -38.97 -1.38
N LYS A 5 39.45 -37.76 -0.96
CA LYS A 5 38.99 -37.50 0.42
C LYS A 5 37.47 -37.29 0.62
N LEU A 6 36.63 -37.48 -0.40
CA LEU A 6 35.19 -37.19 -0.28
C LEU A 6 34.27 -38.40 -0.01
N THR A 7 34.83 -39.61 0.18
CA THR A 7 34.04 -40.84 0.39
C THR A 7 34.19 -41.45 1.78
N GLN A 8 34.49 -40.65 2.81
CA GLN A 8 34.42 -41.14 4.18
C GLN A 8 32.98 -41.01 4.71
N PRO A 9 32.41 -42.08 5.29
CA PRO A 9 31.05 -42.05 5.85
C PRO A 9 31.00 -41.03 6.98
N VAL A 10 30.11 -40.05 6.86
CA VAL A 10 29.86 -39.04 7.89
C VAL A 10 29.37 -39.77 9.14
N THR A 11 30.20 -39.78 10.18
CA THR A 11 29.84 -40.37 11.47
C THR A 11 28.68 -39.61 12.09
N LYS A 12 27.79 -40.29 12.83
CA LYS A 12 26.63 -39.64 13.49
C LYS A 12 27.02 -38.39 14.32
N GLN A 13 28.21 -38.39 14.92
CA GLN A 13 28.74 -37.25 15.67
C GLN A 13 29.14 -36.05 14.79
N SER A 14 29.66 -36.28 13.58
CA SER A 14 30.00 -35.19 12.64
C SER A 14 28.75 -34.58 12.00
N ALA A 15 27.72 -35.38 11.74
CA ALA A 15 26.40 -34.89 11.32
C ALA A 15 25.75 -33.99 12.39
N LEU A 16 25.80 -34.39 13.67
CA LEU A 16 25.25 -33.58 14.77
C LEU A 16 25.96 -32.23 14.92
N ARG A 17 27.30 -32.22 14.79
CA ARG A 17 28.09 -30.97 14.87
C ARG A 17 27.78 -30.01 13.71
N LEU A 18 27.61 -30.54 12.50
CA LEU A 18 27.20 -29.75 11.35
C LEU A 18 25.78 -29.19 11.51
N ALA A 19 24.85 -29.97 12.05
CA ALA A 19 23.49 -29.52 12.34
C ALA A 19 23.47 -28.39 13.40
N LEU A 20 24.27 -28.51 14.46
CA LEU A 20 24.38 -27.46 15.49
C LEU A 20 25.05 -26.18 14.96
N LEU A 21 26.07 -26.30 14.12
CA LEU A 21 26.69 -25.15 13.45
C LEU A 21 25.70 -24.45 12.51
N ALA A 22 24.94 -25.20 11.71
CA ALA A 22 23.89 -24.63 10.87
C ALA A 22 22.81 -23.93 11.71
N ALA A 23 22.37 -24.55 12.81
CA ALA A 23 21.38 -23.98 13.72
C ALA A 23 21.87 -22.71 14.44
N ALA A 24 23.19 -22.54 14.64
CA ALA A 24 23.77 -21.34 15.22
C ALA A 24 23.99 -20.21 14.20
N ILE A 25 24.29 -20.53 12.93
CA ILE A 25 24.53 -19.54 11.88
C ILE A 25 23.22 -18.90 11.40
N VAL A 26 22.13 -19.68 11.29
CA VAL A 26 20.82 -19.18 10.85
C VAL A 26 20.31 -17.96 11.66
N PRO A 27 20.28 -17.97 13.00
CA PRO A 27 19.82 -16.81 13.78
C PRO A 27 20.79 -15.61 13.70
N VAL A 28 22.09 -15.82 13.49
CA VAL A 28 23.06 -14.71 13.31
C VAL A 28 22.89 -14.05 11.95
N VAL A 29 22.65 -14.82 10.90
CA VAL A 29 22.42 -14.27 9.55
C VAL A 29 21.05 -13.60 9.46
N TRP A 30 20.00 -14.24 10.00
CA TRP A 30 18.65 -13.69 9.97
C TRP A 30 18.49 -12.50 10.93
N GLY A 31 18.96 -12.63 12.17
CA GLY A 31 19.02 -11.55 13.15
C GLY A 31 19.96 -10.42 12.73
N GLY A 32 21.09 -10.74 12.10
CA GLY A 32 22.03 -9.76 11.55
C GLY A 32 21.44 -8.96 10.39
N HIS A 33 20.66 -9.58 9.50
CA HIS A 33 19.96 -8.88 8.42
C HIS A 33 18.89 -7.92 8.96
N PHE A 34 18.07 -8.34 9.92
CA PHE A 34 17.07 -7.47 10.57
C PHE A 34 17.72 -6.35 11.38
N ALA A 35 18.77 -6.64 12.15
CA ALA A 35 19.52 -5.64 12.88
C ALA A 35 20.21 -4.64 11.94
N TRP A 36 20.80 -5.13 10.84
CA TRP A 36 21.41 -4.28 9.82
C TRP A 36 20.38 -3.41 9.12
N GLN A 37 19.21 -3.91 8.76
CA GLN A 37 18.14 -3.09 8.18
C GLN A 37 17.68 -1.99 9.16
N ARG A 38 17.53 -2.35 10.45
CA ARG A 38 17.21 -1.39 11.51
C ARG A 38 18.29 -0.31 11.68
N ILE A 39 19.57 -0.70 11.59
CA ILE A 39 20.71 0.22 11.74
C ILE A 39 20.91 1.08 10.49
N SER A 40 20.79 0.48 9.31
CA SER A 40 21.11 1.14 8.04
C SER A 40 20.07 2.17 7.62
N ARG A 41 18.88 2.19 8.24
CA ARG A 41 17.74 3.08 7.92
C ARG A 41 17.43 3.16 6.42
N ARG A 42 17.92 2.20 5.63
CA ARG A 42 17.70 2.15 4.18
C ARG A 42 16.30 1.63 3.98
N SER A 43 15.47 2.47 3.37
CA SER A 43 14.14 2.05 2.97
C SER A 43 14.24 0.85 2.03
N PRO A 44 13.41 -0.19 2.23
CA PRO A 44 13.37 -1.30 1.30
C PRO A 44 12.97 -0.80 -0.09
N THR A 45 13.49 -1.43 -1.14
CA THR A 45 13.09 -1.08 -2.50
C THR A 45 11.65 -1.52 -2.74
N THR A 46 10.92 -0.81 -3.59
CA THR A 46 9.54 -1.15 -3.96
C THR A 46 9.42 -2.61 -4.42
N ALA A 47 10.37 -3.08 -5.22
CA ALA A 47 10.40 -4.48 -5.69
C ALA A 47 10.55 -5.49 -4.54
N SER A 48 11.42 -5.21 -3.56
CA SER A 48 11.59 -6.08 -2.39
C SER A 48 10.34 -6.11 -1.52
N VAL A 49 9.67 -4.96 -1.32
CA VAL A 49 8.40 -4.89 -0.58
C VAL A 49 7.32 -5.69 -1.29
N ARG A 50 7.18 -5.55 -2.62
CA ARG A 50 6.23 -6.34 -3.41
C ARG A 50 6.51 -7.84 -3.33
N GLN A 51 7.78 -8.24 -3.37
CA GLN A 51 8.16 -9.65 -3.19
C GLN A 51 7.73 -10.20 -1.82
N GLN A 52 7.91 -9.41 -0.75
CA GLN A 52 7.45 -9.80 0.59
C GLN A 52 5.93 -9.95 0.65
N ILE A 53 5.19 -9.02 0.04
CA ILE A 53 3.72 -9.09 -0.07
C ILE A 53 3.32 -10.40 -0.77
N TRP A 54 3.88 -10.69 -1.95
CA TRP A 54 3.55 -11.90 -2.71
C TRP A 54 3.88 -13.19 -1.96
N SER A 55 5.02 -13.23 -1.27
CA SER A 55 5.39 -14.37 -0.43
C SER A 55 4.38 -14.61 0.69
N HIS A 56 3.99 -13.53 1.38
CA HIS A 56 3.02 -13.59 2.47
C HIS A 56 1.63 -13.99 1.99
N LEU A 57 1.16 -13.43 0.88
CA LEU A 57 -0.12 -13.80 0.28
C LEU A 57 -0.16 -15.28 -0.11
N LYS A 58 0.94 -15.82 -0.68
CA LYS A 58 1.04 -17.24 -1.03
C LYS A 58 0.95 -18.14 0.19
N GLU A 59 1.65 -17.77 1.26
CA GLU A 59 1.62 -18.51 2.52
C GLU A 59 0.22 -18.51 3.15
N ARG A 60 -0.42 -17.34 3.24
CA ARG A 60 -1.72 -17.16 3.90
C ARG A 60 -2.90 -17.72 3.11
N SER A 61 -2.91 -17.57 1.79
CA SER A 61 -3.98 -18.09 0.93
C SER A 61 -3.83 -19.56 0.57
N ARG A 62 -2.62 -20.13 0.73
CA ARG A 62 -2.24 -21.47 0.23
C ARG A 62 -2.42 -21.63 -1.29
N GLN A 63 -2.45 -20.52 -2.02
CA GLN A 63 -2.55 -20.46 -3.48
C GLN A 63 -1.34 -19.71 -4.03
N ASP A 64 -0.89 -20.08 -5.22
CA ASP A 64 0.24 -19.42 -5.90
C ASP A 64 -0.15 -18.71 -7.20
N ASN A 65 -1.41 -18.86 -7.63
CA ASN A 65 -1.93 -18.25 -8.84
C ASN A 65 -3.06 -17.26 -8.54
N PHE A 66 -2.69 -15.99 -8.37
CA PHE A 66 -3.62 -14.88 -8.14
C PHE A 66 -4.19 -14.27 -9.44
N LYS A 67 -3.98 -14.91 -10.59
CA LYS A 67 -4.54 -14.42 -11.84
C LYS A 67 -6.07 -14.52 -11.81
N LEU A 68 -6.73 -13.51 -12.35
CA LEU A 68 -8.17 -13.58 -12.59
C LEU A 68 -8.47 -14.63 -13.65
N ALA A 69 -9.46 -15.49 -13.41
CA ALA A 69 -9.87 -16.52 -14.37
C ALA A 69 -10.53 -15.94 -15.62
N GLN A 70 -11.08 -14.72 -15.53
CA GLN A 70 -11.65 -14.00 -16.65
C GLN A 70 -10.56 -13.27 -17.44
N ASP A 71 -10.68 -13.32 -18.76
CA ASP A 71 -9.76 -12.66 -19.67
C ASP A 71 -9.81 -11.14 -19.47
N TRP A 72 -8.69 -10.58 -19.03
CA TRP A 72 -8.49 -9.16 -18.77
C TRP A 72 -8.78 -8.27 -19.97
N THR A 73 -8.60 -8.79 -21.19
CA THR A 73 -8.86 -8.02 -22.42
C THR A 73 -10.32 -7.63 -22.56
N SER A 74 -11.24 -8.41 -21.98
CA SER A 74 -12.67 -8.06 -21.96
C SER A 74 -12.95 -6.84 -21.07
N LEU A 75 -12.13 -6.60 -20.05
CA LEU A 75 -12.26 -5.47 -19.11
C LEU A 75 -11.53 -4.23 -19.61
N THR A 76 -10.49 -4.36 -20.44
CA THR A 76 -9.76 -3.20 -21.00
C THR A 76 -10.32 -2.69 -22.32
N ASN A 77 -11.17 -3.46 -23.01
CA ASN A 77 -11.91 -3.00 -24.21
C ASN A 77 -12.98 -1.94 -23.91
N PHE A 78 -13.10 -1.51 -22.65
CA PHE A 78 -13.87 -0.32 -22.25
C PHE A 78 -13.09 0.92 -22.68
N THR A 79 -13.27 1.31 -23.94
CA THR A 79 -12.84 2.63 -24.42
C THR A 79 -13.48 3.67 -23.51
N ALA A 80 -12.65 4.54 -22.92
CA ALA A 80 -13.11 5.69 -22.15
C ALA A 80 -14.11 6.46 -23.01
N ALA A 81 -15.40 6.31 -22.72
CA ALA A 81 -16.41 7.18 -23.28
C ALA A 81 -16.02 8.59 -22.83
N GLN A 82 -15.68 9.46 -23.78
CA GLN A 82 -15.48 10.88 -23.47
C GLN A 82 -16.75 11.38 -22.75
N PRO A 83 -16.61 12.19 -21.68
CA PRO A 83 -17.77 12.80 -21.05
C PRO A 83 -18.51 13.61 -22.12
N ASP A 84 -19.72 13.16 -22.44
CA ASP A 84 -20.64 13.91 -23.28
C ASP A 84 -21.16 15.04 -22.37
N ASP A 85 -20.73 16.29 -22.63
CA ASP A 85 -21.08 17.50 -21.85
C ASP A 85 -22.58 17.84 -21.84
N SER A 86 -23.45 16.90 -22.20
CA SER A 86 -24.85 17.16 -22.57
C SER A 86 -25.91 16.74 -21.55
N ASN A 87 -25.59 16.24 -20.35
CA ASN A 87 -26.63 15.84 -19.38
C ASN A 87 -26.41 16.35 -17.95
N ALA A 88 -26.71 17.63 -17.75
CA ALA A 88 -27.01 18.22 -16.45
C ALA A 88 -28.53 18.43 -16.32
N ALA A 89 -29.32 17.36 -16.19
CA ALA A 89 -30.69 17.43 -15.68
C ALA A 89 -31.28 16.04 -15.38
N GLY A 90 -31.64 15.80 -14.12
CA GLY A 90 -32.72 14.88 -13.76
C GLY A 90 -32.31 13.49 -13.22
N PHE A 91 -32.10 13.40 -11.90
CA PHE A 91 -32.34 12.16 -11.17
C PHE A 91 -33.80 12.16 -10.70
N ALA A 92 -34.62 11.26 -11.26
CA ALA A 92 -35.94 10.91 -10.74
C ALA A 92 -35.94 9.43 -10.37
N GLU A 93 -36.31 9.14 -9.13
CA GLU A 93 -36.38 7.81 -8.54
C GLU A 93 -37.59 7.02 -9.06
N GLY A 94 -37.39 5.74 -9.37
CA GLY A 94 -38.47 4.80 -9.62
C GLY A 94 -37.97 3.35 -9.80
N PRO A 95 -38.61 2.33 -9.18
CA PRO A 95 -38.16 0.94 -9.25
C PRO A 95 -38.69 0.25 -10.51
N ALA A 96 -37.81 -0.08 -11.46
CA ALA A 96 -38.17 -0.82 -12.66
C ALA A 96 -37.98 -2.34 -12.48
N LYS A 97 -39.06 -3.09 -12.69
CA LYS A 97 -39.08 -4.56 -12.78
C LYS A 97 -38.27 -5.04 -14.00
N VAL A 98 -37.24 -5.86 -13.77
CA VAL A 98 -36.43 -6.48 -14.81
C VAL A 98 -37.11 -7.76 -15.32
N LYS A 99 -37.35 -7.85 -16.65
CA LYS A 99 -37.75 -9.09 -17.33
C LYS A 99 -36.50 -9.84 -17.85
N PRO A 100 -36.54 -11.19 -17.92
CA PRO A 100 -35.38 -11.97 -18.37
C PRO A 100 -35.11 -11.79 -19.86
N PHE A 101 -33.83 -11.57 -20.18
CA PHE A 101 -33.29 -11.35 -21.52
C PHE A 101 -33.09 -12.69 -22.23
N LYS A 102 -33.65 -12.84 -23.44
CA LYS A 102 -33.32 -13.93 -24.38
C LYS A 102 -32.28 -13.41 -25.38
N VAL A 103 -31.24 -14.20 -25.60
CA VAL A 103 -30.13 -13.86 -26.51
C VAL A 103 -30.38 -14.53 -27.86
N ASP A 104 -30.73 -13.72 -28.87
CA ASP A 104 -30.72 -14.15 -30.28
C ASP A 104 -29.40 -13.75 -30.95
N LYS A 105 -28.93 -14.67 -31.81
CA LYS A 105 -27.67 -14.60 -32.56
C LYS A 105 -27.71 -13.50 -33.64
N ALA A 106 -26.51 -12.94 -33.84
CA ALA A 106 -26.05 -12.12 -34.97
C ALA A 106 -26.46 -10.64 -34.97
N LEU A 107 -25.53 -9.78 -34.52
CA LEU A 107 -25.55 -8.36 -34.85
C LEU A 107 -24.14 -7.86 -35.16
N LYS A 108 -23.97 -7.41 -36.41
CA LYS A 108 -22.90 -6.50 -36.84
C LYS A 108 -23.03 -5.22 -36.00
N LEU A 109 -22.17 -5.04 -35.02
CA LEU A 109 -22.14 -3.88 -34.14
C LEU A 109 -21.58 -2.64 -34.86
N LYS A 110 -22.46 -1.88 -35.51
CA LYS A 110 -22.26 -0.45 -35.82
C LYS A 110 -23.07 0.43 -34.85
N ALA A 111 -22.97 0.15 -33.55
CA ALA A 111 -23.51 1.00 -32.51
C ALA A 111 -22.36 1.35 -31.57
N LYS A 112 -21.97 2.63 -31.52
CA LYS A 112 -21.14 3.16 -30.43
C LYS A 112 -21.95 3.01 -29.14
N PRO A 113 -21.54 2.19 -28.16
CA PRO A 113 -22.26 2.10 -26.90
C PRO A 113 -22.14 3.45 -26.19
N LYS A 114 -23.29 4.09 -25.93
CA LYS A 114 -23.36 5.50 -25.52
C LYS A 114 -23.29 5.74 -24.01
N ASN A 115 -23.06 4.72 -23.18
CA ASN A 115 -22.89 4.87 -21.72
C ASN A 115 -22.26 3.57 -21.17
N LEU A 116 -20.94 3.48 -21.16
CA LEU A 116 -20.24 2.43 -20.42
C LEU A 116 -19.75 3.02 -19.09
N PRO A 117 -19.91 2.30 -17.96
CA PRO A 117 -19.38 2.77 -16.68
C PRO A 117 -17.86 2.93 -16.79
N PRO A 118 -17.27 3.92 -16.11
CA PRO A 118 -15.83 4.11 -16.14
C PRO A 118 -15.12 2.86 -15.59
N LEU A 119 -13.99 2.50 -16.19
CA LEU A 119 -13.24 1.24 -15.97
C LEU A 119 -13.12 0.84 -14.49
N HIS A 120 -12.91 1.80 -13.60
CA HIS A 120 -12.79 1.58 -12.16
C HIS A 120 -14.07 1.06 -11.49
N VAL A 121 -15.26 1.53 -11.91
CA VAL A 121 -16.54 1.11 -11.31
C VAL A 121 -16.78 -0.38 -11.55
N GLY A 122 -16.36 -0.89 -12.71
CA GLY A 122 -16.45 -2.31 -13.04
C GLY A 122 -15.63 -3.18 -12.08
N PHE A 123 -14.36 -2.84 -11.87
CA PHE A 123 -13.49 -3.61 -10.99
C PHE A 123 -13.90 -3.53 -9.52
N SER A 124 -14.15 -2.33 -8.97
CA SER A 124 -14.53 -2.19 -7.57
C SER A 124 -15.86 -2.90 -7.28
N THR A 125 -16.83 -2.86 -8.20
CA THR A 125 -18.08 -3.62 -8.05
C THR A 125 -17.84 -5.12 -8.09
N PHE A 126 -16.99 -5.61 -9.01
CA PHE A 126 -16.61 -7.01 -9.10
C PHE A 126 -15.96 -7.51 -7.81
N PHE A 127 -14.95 -6.80 -7.31
CA PHE A 127 -14.22 -7.22 -6.12
C PHE A 127 -15.06 -7.11 -4.84
N ARG A 128 -15.91 -6.10 -4.70
CA ARG A 128 -16.88 -6.03 -3.59
C ARG A 128 -17.88 -7.19 -3.60
N ALA A 129 -18.30 -7.64 -4.79
CA ALA A 129 -19.13 -8.84 -4.88
C ALA A 129 -18.35 -10.08 -4.43
N LYS A 130 -17.09 -10.21 -4.87
CA LYS A 130 -16.21 -11.32 -4.47
C LYS A 130 -15.84 -11.31 -3.00
N GLN A 131 -15.69 -10.13 -2.39
CA GLN A 131 -15.47 -9.97 -0.96
C GLN A 131 -16.64 -10.54 -0.16
N LYS A 132 -17.89 -10.28 -0.59
CA LYS A 132 -19.08 -10.87 0.06
C LYS A 132 -19.17 -12.39 -0.08
N GLU A 133 -18.56 -12.96 -1.12
CA GLU A 133 -18.44 -14.41 -1.33
C GLU A 133 -17.27 -15.02 -0.54
N ALA A 134 -16.30 -14.23 -0.11
CA ALA A 134 -15.10 -14.68 0.60
C ALA A 134 -15.41 -14.92 2.09
N THR A 135 -15.82 -16.14 2.43
CA THR A 135 -16.23 -16.51 3.80
C THR A 135 -15.11 -17.04 4.68
N SER A 136 -13.89 -17.22 4.15
CA SER A 136 -12.73 -17.69 4.92
C SER A 136 -11.55 -16.72 4.85
N TYR A 137 -10.69 -16.75 5.86
CA TYR A 137 -9.46 -15.96 5.87
C TYR A 137 -8.61 -16.23 4.61
N GLU A 138 -8.39 -17.50 4.24
CA GLU A 138 -7.63 -17.84 3.04
C GLU A 138 -8.24 -17.23 1.76
N SER A 139 -9.57 -17.20 1.67
CA SER A 139 -10.28 -16.60 0.53
C SER A 139 -10.14 -15.07 0.48
N ILE A 140 -10.06 -14.40 1.63
CA ILE A 140 -9.79 -12.95 1.71
C ILE A 140 -8.36 -12.66 1.24
N TYR A 141 -7.36 -13.40 1.72
CA TYR A 141 -5.97 -13.24 1.23
C TYR A 141 -5.86 -13.53 -0.27
N PHE A 142 -6.58 -14.54 -0.75
CA PHE A 142 -6.62 -14.83 -2.19
C PHE A 142 -7.21 -13.66 -2.99
N LEU A 143 -8.31 -13.07 -2.51
CA LEU A 143 -8.94 -11.91 -3.11
C LEU A 143 -8.01 -10.69 -3.15
N ILE A 144 -7.34 -10.39 -2.03
CA ILE A 144 -6.34 -9.31 -1.97
C ILE A 144 -5.23 -9.55 -3.00
N GLY A 145 -4.75 -10.79 -3.14
CA GLY A 145 -3.78 -11.13 -4.17
C GLY A 145 -4.29 -10.92 -5.59
N GLN A 146 -5.57 -11.21 -5.87
CA GLN A 146 -6.17 -10.94 -7.17
C GLN A 146 -6.25 -9.44 -7.48
N GLU A 147 -6.60 -8.62 -6.49
CA GLU A 147 -6.61 -7.15 -6.63
C GLU A 147 -5.22 -6.57 -6.86
N LEU A 148 -4.20 -7.04 -6.13
CA LEU A 148 -2.84 -6.57 -6.35
C LEU A 148 -2.26 -7.05 -7.68
N TRP A 149 -2.61 -8.26 -8.12
CA TRP A 149 -2.19 -8.75 -9.43
C TRP A 149 -2.80 -7.88 -10.53
N ALA A 150 -4.09 -7.57 -10.40
CA ALA A 150 -4.81 -6.63 -11.26
C ALA A 150 -4.14 -5.24 -11.27
N ALA A 151 -3.82 -4.70 -10.08
CA ALA A 151 -3.14 -3.42 -9.95
C ALA A 151 -1.77 -3.43 -10.66
N GLU A 152 -0.99 -4.51 -10.55
CA GLU A 152 0.27 -4.65 -11.29
C GLU A 152 0.11 -4.61 -12.80
N GLN A 153 -0.94 -5.22 -13.34
CA GLN A 153 -1.24 -5.12 -14.77
C GLN A 153 -1.53 -3.67 -15.17
N MET A 154 -2.28 -2.92 -14.35
CA MET A 154 -2.55 -1.50 -14.58
C MET A 154 -1.29 -0.63 -14.50
N PHE A 155 -0.40 -0.91 -13.53
CA PHE A 155 0.86 -0.19 -13.38
C PHE A 155 1.87 -0.48 -14.50
N ALA A 156 1.79 -1.64 -15.14
CA ALA A 156 2.64 -2.00 -16.27
C ALA A 156 2.29 -1.22 -17.55
N LEU A 157 1.08 -0.66 -17.63
CA LEU A 157 0.65 0.18 -18.74
C LEU A 157 1.19 1.61 -18.60
N THR A 158 1.38 2.30 -19.72
CA THR A 158 1.98 3.65 -19.76
C THR A 158 0.97 4.78 -19.51
N ASP A 159 -0.32 4.50 -19.64
CA ASP A 159 -1.38 5.51 -19.50
C ASP A 159 -1.63 5.87 -18.02
N PRO A 160 -1.40 7.12 -17.58
CA PRO A 160 -1.63 7.57 -16.21
C PRO A 160 -3.07 7.34 -15.71
N ALA A 161 -4.07 7.45 -16.58
CA ALA A 161 -5.46 7.23 -16.21
C ALA A 161 -5.72 5.76 -15.85
N VAL A 162 -5.06 4.83 -16.56
CA VAL A 162 -5.13 3.40 -16.27
C VAL A 162 -4.32 3.05 -15.03
N GLN A 163 -3.13 3.62 -14.87
CA GLN A 163 -2.31 3.45 -13.65
C GLN A 163 -3.07 3.89 -12.40
N GLN A 164 -3.89 4.94 -12.49
CA GLN A 164 -4.74 5.37 -11.39
C GLN A 164 -5.79 4.33 -10.99
N VAL A 165 -6.35 3.56 -11.93
CA VAL A 165 -7.20 2.41 -11.59
C VAL A 165 -6.40 1.40 -10.76
N GLY A 166 -5.13 1.18 -11.09
CA GLY A 166 -4.22 0.37 -10.27
C GLY A 166 -4.06 0.90 -8.84
N ILE A 167 -3.96 2.22 -8.65
CA ILE A 167 -3.90 2.84 -7.31
C ILE A 167 -5.19 2.57 -6.52
N VAL A 168 -6.36 2.71 -7.15
CA VAL A 168 -7.64 2.43 -6.51
C VAL A 168 -7.72 0.97 -6.06
N LEU A 169 -7.36 0.03 -6.93
CA LEU A 169 -7.36 -1.40 -6.60
C LEU A 169 -6.40 -1.73 -5.46
N ALA A 170 -5.18 -1.19 -5.49
CA ALA A 170 -4.24 -1.39 -4.39
C ALA A 170 -4.73 -0.74 -3.07
N SER A 171 -5.51 0.34 -3.15
CA SER A 171 -6.10 0.99 -1.97
C SER A 171 -7.23 0.14 -1.38
N GLU A 172 -8.09 -0.45 -2.22
CA GLU A 172 -9.11 -1.41 -1.79
C GLU A 172 -8.45 -2.66 -1.17
N ALA A 173 -7.39 -3.18 -1.78
CA ALA A 173 -6.61 -4.30 -1.25
C ALA A 173 -6.00 -4.00 0.13
N ALA A 174 -5.44 -2.80 0.32
CA ALA A 174 -4.94 -2.36 1.62
C ALA A 174 -6.06 -2.24 2.66
N HIS A 175 -7.24 -1.78 2.25
CA HIS A 175 -8.40 -1.69 3.14
C HIS A 175 -8.89 -3.08 3.57
N TYR A 176 -9.01 -4.03 2.64
CA TYR A 176 -9.40 -5.41 2.94
C TYR A 176 -8.35 -6.11 3.80
N ALA A 177 -7.06 -5.88 3.55
CA ALA A 177 -5.99 -6.37 4.42
C ALA A 177 -6.16 -5.85 5.85
N GLN A 178 -6.44 -4.55 6.02
CA GLN A 178 -6.57 -3.92 7.33
C GLN A 178 -7.86 -4.33 8.08
N SER A 179 -8.99 -4.43 7.38
CA SER A 179 -10.32 -4.53 7.99
C SER A 179 -10.90 -5.94 7.99
N ASP A 180 -10.80 -6.66 6.88
CA ASP A 180 -11.39 -8.00 6.75
C ASP A 180 -10.38 -9.10 7.13
N ALA A 181 -9.12 -8.96 6.70
CA ALA A 181 -8.07 -9.91 7.05
C ALA A 181 -7.44 -9.63 8.42
N GLU A 182 -7.72 -8.46 9.02
CA GLU A 182 -7.10 -7.94 10.24
C GLU A 182 -5.56 -8.00 10.21
N ASP A 183 -4.98 -7.90 9.00
CA ASP A 183 -3.56 -7.97 8.74
C ASP A 183 -3.00 -6.58 8.46
N GLY A 184 -2.74 -5.88 9.54
CA GLY A 184 -2.15 -4.56 9.48
C GLY A 184 -0.77 -4.58 8.79
N TRP A 185 0.04 -5.63 8.98
CA TRP A 185 1.36 -5.71 8.37
C TRP A 185 1.24 -5.73 6.85
N LEU A 186 0.32 -6.53 6.32
CA LEU A 186 0.06 -6.59 4.88
C LEU A 186 -0.45 -5.24 4.37
N ALA A 187 -1.39 -4.60 5.07
CA ALA A 187 -1.88 -3.28 4.71
C ALA A 187 -0.76 -2.23 4.63
N ALA A 188 0.14 -2.21 5.63
CA ALA A 188 1.30 -1.31 5.66
C ALA A 188 2.27 -1.58 4.50
N ARG A 189 2.55 -2.85 4.19
CA ARG A 189 3.40 -3.21 3.05
C ARG A 189 2.76 -2.82 1.73
N ILE A 190 1.44 -3.00 1.54
CA ILE A 190 0.73 -2.55 0.33
C ILE A 190 0.86 -1.02 0.17
N CYS A 191 0.71 -0.27 1.27
CA CYS A 191 0.92 1.18 1.27
C CYS A 191 2.33 1.56 0.77
N GLU A 192 3.36 0.88 1.27
CA GLU A 192 4.75 1.14 0.89
C GLU A 192 5.10 0.66 -0.55
N GLY A 193 4.60 -0.51 -0.96
CA GLY A 193 4.96 -1.16 -2.22
C GLY A 193 4.14 -0.72 -3.43
N TYR A 194 2.89 -0.26 -3.22
CA TYR A 194 1.98 0.10 -4.30
C TYR A 194 1.49 1.53 -4.23
N LEU A 195 1.15 2.04 -3.04
CA LEU A 195 0.48 3.35 -2.93
C LEU A 195 1.47 4.52 -2.93
N TRP A 196 2.51 4.48 -2.11
CA TRP A 196 3.53 5.55 -2.06
C TRP A 196 4.17 5.86 -3.42
N PRO A 197 4.60 4.86 -4.22
CA PRO A 197 5.12 5.12 -5.57
C PRO A 197 4.10 5.79 -6.50
N GLY A 198 2.80 5.61 -6.24
CA GLY A 198 1.70 6.15 -7.04
C GLY A 198 1.31 7.59 -6.69
N VAL A 199 1.79 8.17 -5.58
CA VAL A 199 1.43 9.54 -5.15
C VAL A 199 1.76 10.56 -6.25
N ASP A 200 2.93 10.44 -6.87
CA ASP A 200 3.39 11.35 -7.94
C ASP A 200 2.61 11.17 -9.25
N LEU A 201 1.96 10.01 -9.44
CA LEU A 201 1.12 9.76 -10.63
C LEU A 201 -0.20 10.52 -10.53
N LEU A 202 -0.73 10.70 -9.32
CA LEU A 202 -1.99 11.41 -9.10
C LEU A 202 -1.92 12.90 -9.48
N GLU A 203 -0.72 13.49 -9.45
CA GLU A 203 -0.48 14.88 -9.87
C GLU A 203 -0.51 15.05 -11.41
N LYS A 204 -0.45 13.96 -12.17
CA LYS A 204 -0.38 13.97 -13.65
C LYS A 204 -1.73 13.78 -14.32
N VAL A 205 -2.81 13.63 -13.55
CA VAL A 205 -4.15 13.36 -14.05
C VAL A 205 -5.06 14.52 -13.66
N ASP A 206 -5.77 15.10 -14.62
CA ASP A 206 -6.62 16.29 -14.40
C ASP A 206 -7.76 16.03 -13.41
N GLN A 207 -8.35 14.83 -13.44
CA GLN A 207 -9.47 14.43 -12.59
C GLN A 207 -9.16 13.10 -11.92
N PRO A 208 -8.39 13.11 -10.83
CA PRO A 208 -7.94 11.88 -10.22
C PRO A 208 -9.08 11.15 -9.48
N LEU A 209 -9.22 9.84 -9.69
CA LEU A 209 -10.14 8.95 -8.97
C LEU A 209 -9.93 8.93 -7.45
N THR A 210 -8.72 9.28 -6.99
CA THR A 210 -8.36 9.43 -5.57
C THR A 210 -7.36 10.56 -5.42
N THR A 211 -7.41 11.26 -4.29
CA THR A 211 -6.50 12.37 -4.02
C THR A 211 -5.25 11.91 -3.25
N PRO A 212 -4.10 12.60 -3.38
CA PRO A 212 -2.94 12.33 -2.55
C PRO A 212 -3.25 12.36 -1.04
N ASP A 213 -4.16 13.23 -0.60
CA ASP A 213 -4.60 13.33 0.81
C ASP A 213 -5.28 12.04 1.29
N GLN A 214 -6.24 11.53 0.51
CA GLN A 214 -6.92 10.28 0.81
C GLN A 214 -5.94 9.10 0.84
N LEU A 215 -5.01 9.06 -0.12
CA LEU A 215 -4.02 7.98 -0.21
C LEU A 215 -3.07 7.99 0.99
N LEU A 216 -2.50 9.15 1.33
CA LEU A 216 -1.56 9.27 2.46
C LEU A 216 -2.27 9.12 3.81
N ALA A 217 -3.56 9.43 3.91
CA ALA A 217 -4.37 9.16 5.11
C ALA A 217 -4.64 7.66 5.31
N LEU A 218 -4.86 6.91 4.24
CA LEU A 218 -4.91 5.44 4.29
C LEU A 218 -3.58 4.87 4.78
N CYS A 219 -2.46 5.34 4.22
CA CYS A 219 -1.12 4.95 4.66
C CYS A 219 -0.85 5.31 6.14
N ASP A 220 -1.24 6.51 6.60
CA ASP A 220 -1.13 6.95 8.00
C ASP A 220 -1.83 5.97 8.95
N THR A 221 -3.05 5.55 8.57
CA THR A 221 -3.84 4.60 9.35
C THR A 221 -3.16 3.24 9.41
N ALA A 222 -2.70 2.71 8.27
CA ALA A 222 -2.03 1.41 8.19
C ALA A 222 -0.72 1.40 8.99
N PHE A 223 0.13 2.43 8.86
CA PHE A 223 1.40 2.47 9.60
C PHE A 223 1.20 2.63 11.10
N ARG A 224 0.24 3.45 11.53
CA ARG A 224 -0.08 3.62 12.96
C ARG A 224 -0.63 2.35 13.59
N ALA A 225 -1.49 1.62 12.87
CA ALA A 225 -2.06 0.37 13.38
C ALA A 225 -1.01 -0.73 13.63
N ASN A 226 0.21 -0.57 13.12
CA ASN A 226 1.28 -1.55 13.21
C ASN A 226 2.55 -1.01 13.88
N ASP A 227 2.45 0.13 14.57
CA ASP A 227 3.58 0.78 15.24
C ASP A 227 4.80 0.98 14.32
N GLU A 228 4.58 1.24 13.02
CA GLU A 228 5.64 1.44 12.03
C GLU A 228 6.15 2.88 12.02
N THR A 229 6.80 3.29 13.11
CA THR A 229 7.24 4.67 13.31
C THR A 229 8.06 5.23 12.14
N VAL A 230 9.03 4.47 11.61
CA VAL A 230 9.88 4.93 10.48
C VAL A 230 9.06 5.15 9.21
N SER A 231 8.08 4.27 8.94
CA SER A 231 7.19 4.42 7.80
C SER A 231 6.27 5.63 7.99
N LEU A 232 5.79 5.85 9.22
CA LEU A 232 4.95 6.96 9.58
C LEU A 232 5.67 8.32 9.46
N GLU A 233 6.93 8.40 9.88
CA GLU A 233 7.79 9.58 9.67
C GLU A 233 7.88 9.94 8.19
N ARG A 234 8.24 8.96 7.35
CA ARG A 234 8.32 9.13 5.89
C ARG A 234 6.97 9.55 5.30
N ASN A 235 5.86 9.02 5.81
CA ASN A 235 4.52 9.39 5.39
C ASN A 235 4.23 10.89 5.64
N TYR A 236 4.60 11.41 6.82
CA TYR A 236 4.47 12.83 7.11
C TYR A 236 5.39 13.70 6.27
N GLU A 237 6.63 13.28 6.03
CA GLU A 237 7.54 13.98 5.11
C GLU A 237 6.98 14.02 3.68
N PHE A 238 6.29 12.97 3.23
CA PHE A 238 5.53 12.99 1.97
C PHE A 238 4.38 14.00 2.02
N MET A 239 3.53 13.98 3.06
CA MET A 239 2.42 14.93 3.21
C MET A 239 2.90 16.38 3.19
N ILE A 240 3.99 16.70 3.90
CA ILE A 240 4.59 18.05 3.95
C ILE A 240 5.01 18.52 2.55
N ARG A 241 5.63 17.64 1.76
CA ARG A 241 6.13 17.98 0.42
C ARG A 241 5.03 18.04 -0.62
N LYS A 242 4.05 17.14 -0.55
CA LYS A 242 3.08 16.90 -1.63
C LYS A 242 1.73 17.57 -1.40
N ILE A 243 1.39 17.92 -0.16
CA ILE A 243 0.07 18.44 0.19
C ILE A 243 0.25 19.71 1.05
N PRO A 244 0.51 20.88 0.44
CA PRO A 244 0.74 22.12 1.18
C PRO A 244 -0.36 22.43 2.20
N LYS A 245 -1.63 22.16 1.85
CA LYS A 245 -2.79 22.35 2.73
C LYS A 245 -2.76 21.51 4.02
N ARG A 246 -1.98 20.43 4.06
CA ARG A 246 -1.83 19.53 5.21
C ARG A 246 -0.45 19.63 5.86
N ALA A 247 0.49 20.37 5.26
CA ALA A 247 1.87 20.41 5.69
C ALA A 247 2.02 20.80 7.17
N GLU A 248 1.25 21.77 7.64
CA GLU A 248 1.26 22.21 9.04
C GLU A 248 0.80 21.13 10.02
N LEU A 249 -0.30 20.43 9.71
CA LEU A 249 -0.77 19.31 10.52
C LEU A 249 0.24 18.15 10.50
N ALA A 250 0.85 17.87 9.36
CA ALA A 250 1.87 16.84 9.20
C ALA A 250 3.15 17.18 9.99
N ARG A 251 3.63 18.44 9.95
CA ARG A 251 4.76 18.92 10.79
C ARG A 251 4.46 18.75 12.27
N PHE A 252 3.27 19.15 12.71
CA PHE A 252 2.88 19.03 14.12
C PHE A 252 2.85 17.57 14.59
N ARG A 253 2.35 16.64 13.75
CA ARG A 253 2.34 15.19 14.03
C ARG A 253 3.73 14.58 13.99
N LEU A 254 4.56 14.98 13.03
CA LEU A 254 5.95 14.53 12.90
C LEU A 254 6.80 14.95 14.10
N ALA A 255 6.65 16.20 14.56
CA ALA A 255 7.32 16.65 15.77
C ALA A 255 6.92 15.83 17.01
N ALA A 256 5.63 15.45 17.11
CA ALA A 256 5.19 14.57 18.19
C ALA A 256 5.82 13.19 18.13
N LEU A 257 6.01 12.65 16.94
CA LEU A 257 6.68 11.38 16.73
C LEU A 257 8.16 11.46 17.16
N TYR A 258 8.87 12.52 16.76
CA TYR A 258 10.24 12.77 17.21
C TYR A 258 10.35 12.95 18.73
N GLU A 259 9.38 13.58 19.37
CA GLU A 259 9.32 13.68 20.85
C GLU A 259 9.19 12.32 21.52
N GLN A 260 8.32 11.44 21.00
CA GLN A 260 8.13 10.08 21.53
C GLN A 260 9.41 9.25 21.42
N GLU A 261 10.19 9.46 20.35
CA GLU A 261 11.49 8.81 20.16
C GLU A 261 12.65 9.48 20.90
N GLY A 262 12.40 10.54 21.68
CA GLY A 262 13.44 11.30 22.39
C GLY A 262 14.31 12.19 21.48
N GLN A 263 13.93 12.38 20.22
CA GLN A 263 14.63 13.22 19.25
C GLN A 263 14.20 14.70 19.38
N PHE A 264 14.32 15.27 20.58
CA PHE A 264 13.78 16.61 20.91
C PHE A 264 14.31 17.74 20.01
N ALA A 265 15.59 17.66 19.59
CA ALA A 265 16.18 18.64 18.68
C ALA A 265 15.49 18.64 17.30
N LYS A 266 15.14 17.45 16.78
CA LYS A 266 14.40 17.35 15.52
C LYS A 266 12.97 17.82 15.67
N ALA A 267 12.29 17.43 16.76
CA ALA A 267 10.94 17.90 17.05
C ALA A 267 10.87 19.43 17.09
N LEU A 268 11.82 20.07 17.78
CA LEU A 268 11.93 21.53 17.86
C LEU A 268 12.11 22.14 16.47
N LYS A 269 13.04 21.62 15.68
CA LYS A 269 13.28 22.08 14.31
C LYS A 269 12.01 21.99 13.46
N THR A 270 11.32 20.85 13.49
CA THR A 270 10.08 20.63 12.71
C THR A 270 8.96 21.59 13.09
N LEU A 271 8.79 21.90 14.39
CA LEU A 271 7.80 22.89 14.84
C LEU A 271 8.19 24.33 14.44
N GLN A 272 9.48 24.65 14.38
CA GLN A 272 9.95 25.96 13.95
C GLN A 272 9.80 26.20 12.44
N GLU A 273 9.70 25.13 11.65
CA GLU A 273 9.44 25.18 10.19
C GLU A 273 7.95 25.33 9.84
N MET A 274 7.07 25.38 10.85
CA MET A 274 5.65 25.68 10.67
C MET A 274 5.44 27.13 10.22
N GLU A 275 4.39 27.39 9.44
CA GLU A 275 4.07 28.73 8.91
C GLU A 275 3.73 29.72 10.03
N ASP A 276 2.98 29.29 11.04
CA ASP A 276 2.68 30.06 12.24
C ASP A 276 3.20 29.34 13.50
N PRO A 277 4.49 29.52 13.84
CA PRO A 277 5.07 28.96 15.04
C PRO A 277 4.62 29.71 16.31
N GLN A 278 3.92 30.85 16.19
CA GLN A 278 3.44 31.65 17.33
C GLN A 278 2.08 31.20 17.84
N ARG A 279 1.35 30.38 17.08
CA ARG A 279 0.11 29.74 17.54
C ARG A 279 0.31 29.12 18.93
N ASP A 280 -0.55 29.47 19.89
CA ASP A 280 -0.36 29.17 21.33
C ASP A 280 0.10 27.72 21.62
N LYS A 281 -0.56 26.74 21.00
CA LYS A 281 -0.21 25.31 21.18
C LYS A 281 1.19 24.96 20.65
N VAL A 282 1.59 25.55 19.53
CA VAL A 282 2.91 25.33 18.91
C VAL A 282 3.97 26.06 19.71
N LYS A 283 3.74 27.33 20.04
CA LYS A 283 4.63 28.16 20.86
C LYS A 283 4.93 27.53 22.21
N ALA A 284 3.91 27.10 22.96
CA ALA A 284 4.09 26.44 24.26
C ALA A 284 4.95 25.17 24.14
N ARG A 285 4.76 24.40 23.07
CA ARG A 285 5.53 23.17 22.82
C ARG A 285 6.98 23.45 22.43
N ILE A 286 7.22 24.48 21.62
CA ILE A 286 8.56 24.96 21.28
C ILE A 286 9.33 25.37 22.54
N GLU A 287 8.71 26.14 23.44
CA GLU A 287 9.38 26.58 24.68
C GLU A 287 9.66 25.41 25.63
N ALA A 288 8.73 24.45 25.74
CA ALA A 288 8.96 23.23 26.52
C ALA A 288 10.15 22.40 25.98
N LEU A 289 10.26 22.25 24.66
CA LEU A 289 11.37 21.55 24.01
C LEU A 289 12.71 22.26 24.21
N LYS A 290 12.74 23.59 24.09
CA LYS A 290 13.95 24.39 24.36
C LYS A 290 14.42 24.22 25.81
N ALA A 291 13.51 24.35 26.78
CA ALA A 291 13.84 24.18 28.20
C ALA A 291 14.39 22.78 28.49
N ARG A 292 13.79 21.75 27.87
CA ARG A 292 14.27 20.37 28.00
C ARG A 292 15.69 20.20 27.46
N LEU A 293 15.94 20.65 26.24
CA LEU A 293 17.28 20.57 25.62
C LEU A 293 18.35 21.32 26.43
N GLN A 294 18.01 22.47 27.02
CA GLN A 294 18.91 23.20 27.92
C GLN A 294 19.23 22.37 29.18
N SER A 295 18.23 21.74 29.78
CA SER A 295 18.43 20.89 30.96
C SER A 295 19.26 19.63 30.67
N GLU A 296 19.15 19.08 29.45
CA GLU A 296 19.95 17.94 29.00
C GLU A 296 21.41 18.34 28.72
N ALA A 297 21.65 19.59 28.28
CA ALA A 297 23.01 20.10 28.05
C ALA A 297 23.78 20.44 29.34
N THR A 298 23.08 20.65 30.45
CA THR A 298 23.71 20.94 31.77
C THR A 298 24.05 19.70 32.59
N LYS A 299 23.68 18.51 32.13
CA LYS A 299 23.98 17.22 32.78
C LYS A 299 25.27 16.63 32.23
#